data_AF-A0A1H7VY01-F1
#
_entry.id   AF-A0A1H7VY01-F1
#
_cell.length_a   1.000
_cell.length_b   1.000
_cell.length_c   1.000
_cell.angle_alpha   90.00
_cell.angle_beta   90.00
_cell.angle_gamma   90.00
#
_symmetry.space_group_name_H-M   'P 1'
#
loop_
_entity.id
_entity.type
_entity.pdbx_description
1 polymer ?
#
loop_
_entity_poly.entity_id
_entity_poly.type
_entity_poly.pdbx_seq_one_letter_code
_entity_poly.pdbx_strand_id
1 'polypeptide(L)' 'METGNCSEENERQYSKKLTPEKVVIILAKHGTKVSAEEAEIILKFMIKIADVAVNQYLSVAKD' A
#
# COMPACT_ATOMS: atom_id res chain seq x y z
N MET A 1 -33.08 -28.56 -13.09
CA MET A 1 -31.78 -28.17 -13.67
C MET A 1 -31.17 -27.19 -12.68
N GLU A 2 -30.30 -27.70 -11.82
CA GLU A 2 -29.45 -26.85 -10.99
C GLU A 2 -28.25 -26.43 -11.84
N THR A 3 -28.07 -25.14 -12.02
CA THR A 3 -26.75 -24.57 -12.31
C THR A 3 -26.46 -23.59 -11.19
N GLY A 4 -25.81 -24.13 -10.14
CA GLY A 4 -25.02 -23.33 -9.22
C GLY A 4 -23.69 -22.92 -9.84
N ASN A 5 -23.03 -22.01 -9.13
CA ASN A 5 -21.70 -21.43 -9.34
C ASN A 5 -21.59 -20.36 -10.44
N CYS A 6 -20.81 -19.29 -10.28
CA CYS A 6 -19.77 -19.01 -9.29
C CYS A 6 -19.46 -17.50 -9.28
N SER A 7 -19.46 -16.93 -8.08
CA SER A 7 -18.56 -15.89 -7.57
C SER A 7 -17.78 -15.01 -8.56
N GLU A 8 -18.13 -13.73 -8.59
CA GLU A 8 -17.12 -12.67 -8.70
C GLU A 8 -17.24 -11.74 -7.49
N GLU A 9 -16.99 -12.30 -6.31
CA GLU A 9 -16.51 -11.55 -5.16
C GLU A 9 -15.15 -10.92 -5.54
N ASN A 10 -15.17 -9.82 -6.28
CA ASN A 10 -14.05 -8.88 -6.30
C ASN A 10 -14.25 -7.86 -5.17
N GLU A 11 -14.52 -8.39 -3.97
CA GLU A 11 -14.04 -7.77 -2.76
C GLU A 11 -12.51 -7.83 -2.82
N ARG A 12 -11.89 -6.83 -3.47
CA ARG A 12 -10.48 -6.50 -3.21
C ARG A 12 -10.41 -5.97 -1.80
N GLN A 13 -10.51 -6.94 -0.90
CA GLN A 13 -10.15 -6.97 0.50
C GLN A 13 -9.35 -5.73 0.83
N TYR A 14 -10.05 -4.73 1.37
CA TYR A 14 -9.54 -3.47 1.88
C TYR A 14 -8.04 -3.58 2.11
N SER A 15 -7.26 -3.11 1.13
CA SER A 15 -5.84 -2.88 1.28
C SER A 15 -5.73 -2.07 2.55
N LYS A 16 -5.31 -2.70 3.66
CA LYS A 16 -5.34 -2.11 4.99
C LYS A 16 -4.56 -0.81 4.88
N LYS A 17 -5.28 0.31 4.73
CA LYS A 17 -4.68 1.61 4.44
C LYS A 17 -3.56 1.82 5.45
N LEU A 18 -2.35 2.03 4.96
CA LEU A 18 -1.21 2.29 5.81
C LEU A 18 -1.47 3.64 6.48
N THR A 19 -1.55 3.67 7.80
CA THR A 19 -1.76 4.90 8.57
C THR A 19 -0.46 5.29 9.28
N PRO A 20 -0.29 6.56 9.68
CA PRO A 20 0.90 6.98 10.42
C PRO A 20 1.19 6.11 11.64
N GLU A 21 0.16 5.69 12.38
CA GLU A 21 0.30 4.85 13.58
C GLU A 21 0.83 3.45 13.23
N LYS A 22 0.37 2.88 12.11
CA LYS A 22 0.92 1.60 11.62
C LYS A 22 2.38 1.75 11.20
N VAL A 23 2.74 2.87 10.58
CA VAL A 23 4.11 3.16 10.18
C VAL A 23 5.02 3.26 11.41
N VAL A 24 4.58 3.94 12.48
CA VAL A 24 5.29 3.95 13.78
C VAL A 24 5.54 2.54 14.28
N ILE A 25 4.51 1.68 14.31
CA ILE A 25 4.63 0.30 14.80
C ILE A 25 5.59 -0.52 13.93
N ILE A 26 5.53 -0.37 12.60
CA ILE A 26 6.40 -1.09 11.67
C ILE A 26 7.86 -0.66 11.89
N LEU A 27 8.13 0.65 11.90
CA LEU A 27 9.48 1.17 12.05
C LEU A 27 10.08 0.81 13.42
N ALA A 28 9.26 0.83 14.48
CA ALA A 28 9.69 0.42 15.81
C ALA A 28 10.15 -1.05 15.88
N LYS A 29 9.50 -1.95 15.13
CA LYS A 29 9.92 -3.37 15.02
C LYS A 29 11.32 -3.52 14.40
N HIS A 30 11.78 -2.53 13.65
CA HIS A 30 13.11 -2.49 13.04
C HIS A 30 14.10 -1.60 13.81
N GLY A 31 13.74 -1.17 15.02
CA GLY A 31 14.62 -0.35 15.87
C GLY A 31 14.55 1.15 15.59
N THR A 32 13.68 1.59 14.69
CA THR A 32 13.51 3.01 14.34
C THR A 32 12.28 3.58 15.06
N LYS A 33 12.50 4.44 16.05
CA LYS A 33 11.43 5.14 16.76
C LYS A 33 11.18 6.49 16.10
N VAL A 34 9.92 6.76 15.76
CA VAL A 34 9.46 8.02 15.16
C VAL A 34 8.14 8.44 15.78
N SER A 35 7.83 9.74 15.74
CA SER A 35 6.52 10.26 16.11
C SER A 35 5.46 9.96 15.03
N ALA A 36 4.19 10.23 15.34
CA ALA A 36 3.11 10.09 14.36
C ALA A 36 3.25 11.11 13.22
N GLU A 37 3.70 12.33 13.52
CA GLU A 37 3.95 13.39 12.54
C GLU A 37 5.11 13.00 11.59
N GLU A 38 6.21 12.48 12.14
CA GLU A 38 7.34 11.98 11.35
C GLU A 38 6.92 10.79 10.47
N ALA A 39 6.14 9.87 11.03
CA ALA A 39 5.60 8.73 10.30
C ALA A 39 4.68 9.15 9.14
N GLU A 40 3.90 10.23 9.30
CA GLU A 40 3.08 10.80 8.24
C GLU A 40 3.94 11.35 7.09
N ILE A 41 5.03 12.05 7.41
CA ILE A 41 5.97 12.57 6.40
C ILE A 41 6.62 11.42 5.63
N ILE A 42 7.09 10.39 6.34
CA ILE A 42 7.68 9.18 5.74
C ILE A 42 6.67 8.49 4.82
N LEU A 43 5.43 8.30 5.30
CA LEU A 43 4.37 7.68 4.53
C LEU A 43 4.10 8.43 3.22
N LYS A 44 3.95 9.76 3.29
CA LYS A 44 3.76 10.63 2.13
C LYS A 44 4.92 10.54 1.14
N PHE A 45 6.16 10.46 1.64
CA PHE A 45 7.34 10.34 0.80
C PHE A 45 7.38 8.98 0.08
N MET A 46 7.11 7.88 0.78
CA MET A 46 7.07 6.54 0.20
C MET A 46 5.99 6.38 -0.87
N ILE A 47 4.82 7.01 -0.68
CA ILE A 47 3.76 7.03 -1.70
C ILE A 47 4.26 7.71 -2.99
N LYS A 48 4.94 8.85 -2.88
CA LYS A 48 5.52 9.54 -4.06
C LYS A 48 6.53 8.66 -4.79
N ILE A 49 7.39 7.94 -4.06
CA ILE A 49 8.34 7.01 -4.66
C ILE A 49 7.60 5.88 -5.38
N ALA A 50 6.57 5.31 -4.75
CA ALA A 50 5.77 4.24 -5.35
C ALA A 50 5.10 4.71 -6.64
N ASP A 51 4.51 5.91 -6.65
CA ASP A 51 3.90 6.50 -7.85
C ASP A 51 4.93 6.65 -8.98
N VAL A 52 6.13 7.13 -8.67
CA VAL A 52 7.21 7.25 -9.66
C VAL A 52 7.63 5.88 -10.18
N ALA A 53 7.83 4.88 -9.31
CA ALA A 53 8.25 3.55 -9.71
C ALA A 53 7.19 2.84 -10.57
N VAL A 54 5.90 2.97 -10.23
CA VAL A 54 4.79 2.43 -11.02
C VAL A 54 4.72 3.12 -12.39
N ASN A 55 4.82 4.46 -12.41
CA ASN A 55 4.82 5.21 -13.67
C ASN A 55 6.01 4.81 -14.57
N GLN A 56 7.20 4.63 -13.99
CA GLN A 56 8.37 4.14 -14.72
C GLN A 56 8.13 2.74 -15.27
N TYR A 57 7.68 1.79 -14.45
CA TYR A 57 7.39 0.43 -14.88
C TYR A 57 6.36 0.37 -16.02
N LEU A 58 5.26 1.12 -15.91
CA LEU A 58 4.20 1.15 -16.92
C LEU A 58 4.61 1.88 -18.20
N SER A 59 5.56 2.83 -18.13
CA SER A 59 6.10 3.51 -19.31
C SER A 59 6.96 2.59 -20.18
N VAL A 60 7.64 1.61 -19.59
CA VAL A 60 8.53 0.66 -20.28
C VAL A 60 7.75 -0.47 -20.95
N ALA A 61 6.53 -0.78 -20.50
CA ALA A 61 5.71 -1.87 -21.03
C ALA A 61 4.90 -1.51 -22.32
N LYS A 62 5.22 -0.40 -22.99
CA LYS A 62 4.49 0.11 -24.16
C LYS A 62 5.21 -0.04 -25.50
N ASP A 63 6.32 -0.78 -25.53
CA ASP A 63 7.04 -1.13 -26.77
C ASP A 63 6.71 -2.55 -27.25
#